data_AF-A0A401QQ53-F1
#
_entry.id   AF-A0A401QQ53-F1
#
_cell.length_a   1.000
_cell.length_b   1.000
_cell.length_c   1.000
_cell.angle_alpha   90.00
_cell.angle_beta   90.00
_cell.angle_gamma   90.00
#
_symmetry.space_group_name_H-M   'P 1'
#
loop_
_entity.id
_entity.type
_entity.pdbx_description
1 polymer ?
#
loop_
_entity_poly.entity_id
_entity_poly.type
_entity_poly.pdbx_seq_one_letter_code
_entity_poly.pdbx_strand_id
1 'polypeptide(L)'
;MSPVSRTSFIPRRHCRPVRRTTVTALTITMLGLLALTGCTRADEPSSLPPAGVYQHAAAAENSQAQPIAPDGVAGALTRPLRAAGWFCVQARANADGRALWCRIARHDASDTVRSQVTQFLLDRDDRLVWAWFPPVETALENKEVVVAAASTLTAIWPDAGDRVREEIEDFEDDHRTDTAGQADGVPHAGWRDTYAEYDYDWSDGLVVTARDASVRRWPFGSDHYATSMSSAVDDLLAGGYDCFYPPQQNCNRVQSNGYFRVTLRGDQVVSAEFGIGSRIEAGRQRHLLSEEFPHGLTFLTEAVRRPVTERIEQSRRTGTSFAGIVAGTVVIIDARKSAFDGGDLVAYLDIRIGAPLAATLPV
;
A
#
# COMPACT_ATOMS: atom_id res chain seq x y z
N MET A 1 -64.17 21.72 34.88
CA MET A 1 -64.48 22.38 33.59
C MET A 1 -63.95 21.50 32.47
N SER A 2 -64.83 20.83 31.73
CA SER A 2 -64.58 20.30 30.38
C SER A 2 -64.97 21.38 29.35
N PRO A 3 -64.80 21.18 28.02
CA PRO A 3 -63.63 20.73 27.23
C PRO A 3 -63.40 21.71 26.05
N VAL A 4 -62.88 21.23 24.89
CA VAL A 4 -62.73 21.86 23.53
C VAL A 4 -61.29 22.35 23.25
N SER A 5 -60.59 22.02 22.16
CA SER A 5 -60.83 21.12 21.03
C SER A 5 -59.51 20.71 20.35
N ARG A 6 -59.56 19.49 19.80
CA ARG A 6 -58.89 18.94 18.61
C ARG A 6 -58.30 19.95 17.60
N THR A 7 -57.12 19.61 17.07
CA THR A 7 -56.97 19.18 15.66
C THR A 7 -55.69 18.39 15.41
N SER A 8 -55.92 17.15 14.96
CA SER A 8 -55.02 16.24 14.25
C SER A 8 -54.62 16.75 12.87
N PHE A 9 -53.46 16.37 12.33
CA PHE A 9 -53.33 15.96 10.92
C PHE A 9 -52.06 15.11 10.69
N ILE A 10 -52.24 13.80 10.50
CA ILE A 10 -51.41 12.94 9.64
C ILE A 10 -52.36 12.40 8.54
N PRO A 11 -51.89 11.63 7.55
CA PRO A 11 -51.44 11.98 6.21
C PRO A 11 -52.51 11.71 5.15
N ARG A 12 -52.36 12.20 3.91
CA ARG A 12 -53.05 11.58 2.76
C ARG A 12 -52.21 11.58 1.48
N ARG A 13 -51.79 10.36 1.09
CA ARG A 13 -51.65 9.95 -0.32
C ARG A 13 -52.96 10.22 -1.05
N HIS A 14 -52.91 10.82 -2.23
CA HIS A 14 -53.99 10.75 -3.22
C HIS A 14 -53.41 10.32 -4.57
N CYS A 15 -53.53 9.04 -4.87
CA CYS A 15 -53.77 8.60 -6.24
C CYS A 15 -55.23 8.91 -6.58
N ARG A 16 -55.50 9.52 -7.75
CA ARG A 16 -56.75 9.26 -8.47
C ARG A 16 -56.50 9.16 -9.99
N PRO A 17 -57.22 8.24 -10.66
CA PRO A 17 -57.11 7.98 -12.08
C PRO A 17 -58.09 8.84 -12.89
N VAL A 18 -57.81 9.06 -14.17
CA VAL A 18 -58.82 9.46 -15.15
C VAL A 18 -58.74 8.49 -16.33
N ARG A 19 -59.87 7.82 -16.62
CA ARG A 19 -60.06 6.89 -17.74
C ARG A 19 -60.62 7.62 -18.97
N ARG A 20 -59.94 7.37 -20.10
CA ARG A 20 -60.42 7.02 -21.46
C ARG A 20 -61.35 7.96 -22.26
N THR A 21 -60.90 8.29 -23.48
CA THR A 21 -61.48 7.83 -24.79
C THR A 21 -60.53 8.22 -25.95
N THR A 22 -59.87 7.25 -26.62
CA THR A 22 -60.06 6.77 -28.05
C THR A 22 -59.58 7.75 -29.15
N VAL A 23 -58.84 7.42 -30.24
CA VAL A 23 -58.47 6.18 -30.95
C VAL A 23 -57.41 6.51 -32.06
N THR A 24 -56.59 5.53 -32.49
CA THR A 24 -55.73 5.42 -33.72
C THR A 24 -54.53 6.38 -33.89
N ALA A 25 -53.33 6.01 -34.40
CA ALA A 25 -52.82 4.84 -35.11
C ALA A 25 -51.26 4.77 -35.09
N LEU A 26 -50.75 3.55 -35.37
CA LEU A 26 -49.52 3.19 -36.08
C LEU A 26 -48.09 3.35 -35.47
N THR A 27 -47.33 2.28 -35.70
CA THR A 27 -45.87 2.14 -35.93
C THR A 27 -44.87 2.05 -34.75
N ILE A 28 -44.29 0.84 -34.60
CA ILE A 28 -42.85 0.49 -34.41
C ILE A 28 -42.21 1.06 -33.12
N THR A 29 -41.73 0.28 -32.13
CA THR A 29 -40.61 -0.67 -32.22
C THR A 29 -40.67 -1.65 -31.04
N MET A 30 -40.47 -2.94 -31.31
CA MET A 30 -40.24 -3.98 -30.30
C MET A 30 -38.93 -3.72 -29.54
N LEU A 31 -39.00 -4.00 -28.24
CA LEU A 31 -37.87 -4.30 -27.35
C LEU A 31 -36.81 -5.16 -28.07
N GLY A 32 -35.58 -4.66 -28.09
CA GLY A 32 -34.37 -5.40 -28.43
C GLY A 32 -33.23 -4.88 -27.58
N LEU A 33 -32.74 -5.73 -26.69
CA LEU A 33 -31.64 -5.50 -25.76
C LEU A 33 -30.40 -4.90 -26.45
N LEU A 34 -29.89 -3.80 -25.91
CA LEU A 34 -28.46 -3.64 -25.68
C LEU A 34 -28.31 -3.03 -24.29
N ALA A 35 -27.80 -3.87 -23.38
CA ALA A 35 -27.47 -3.50 -22.03
C ALA A 35 -26.50 -2.31 -22.07
N LEU A 36 -26.95 -1.16 -21.57
CA LEU A 36 -26.03 -0.22 -20.97
C LEU A 36 -25.37 -0.98 -19.82
N THR A 37 -24.12 -1.41 -20.00
CA THR A 37 -23.21 -1.66 -18.88
C THR A 37 -22.96 -0.31 -18.24
N GLY A 38 -23.98 0.18 -17.53
CA GLY A 38 -23.91 1.41 -16.77
C GLY A 38 -22.91 1.15 -15.66
N CYS A 39 -21.74 1.75 -15.78
CA CYS A 39 -20.82 1.92 -14.67
C CYS A 39 -21.62 2.63 -13.57
N THR A 40 -22.07 1.87 -12.57
CA THR A 40 -22.71 2.46 -11.41
C THR A 40 -21.59 3.05 -10.56
N ARG A 41 -21.63 4.37 -10.31
CA ARG A 41 -20.81 4.96 -9.25
C ARG A 41 -21.07 4.23 -7.93
N ALA A 42 -20.00 3.98 -7.18
CA ALA A 42 -20.12 3.51 -5.81
C ALA A 42 -20.44 4.73 -4.92
N ASP A 43 -21.48 4.63 -4.10
CA ASP A 43 -21.89 5.72 -3.18
C ASP A 43 -21.14 5.66 -1.84
N GLU A 44 -20.37 4.60 -1.58
CA GLU A 44 -19.63 4.40 -0.33
C GLU A 44 -18.17 4.04 -0.66
N PRO A 45 -17.18 4.71 -0.02
CA PRO A 45 -15.80 4.54 -0.40
C PRO A 45 -15.26 3.17 -0.03
N SER A 46 -14.49 2.55 -0.94
CA SER A 46 -13.75 1.33 -0.62
C SER A 46 -12.49 1.70 0.16
N SER A 47 -12.57 1.63 1.49
CA SER A 47 -11.41 1.87 2.34
C SER A 47 -10.31 0.82 2.14
N LEU A 48 -9.10 1.14 2.62
CA LEU A 48 -8.08 0.13 2.89
C LEU A 48 -8.69 -1.10 3.60
N PRO A 49 -8.13 -2.31 3.38
CA PRO A 49 -8.71 -3.55 3.89
C PRO A 49 -8.94 -3.47 5.40
N PRO A 50 -10.15 -3.81 5.90
CA PRO A 50 -10.45 -3.62 7.31
C PRO A 50 -9.56 -4.51 8.18
N ALA A 51 -9.13 -4.02 9.34
CA ALA A 51 -8.20 -4.73 10.23
C ALA A 51 -8.64 -6.16 10.63
N GLY A 52 -9.94 -6.47 10.50
CA GLY A 52 -10.56 -7.77 10.71
C GLY A 52 -10.06 -8.88 9.76
N VAL A 53 -9.65 -8.54 8.54
CA VAL A 53 -9.14 -9.56 7.57
C VAL A 53 -7.83 -10.21 8.03
N TYR A 54 -7.15 -9.58 8.99
CA TYR A 54 -5.93 -10.05 9.63
C TYR A 54 -6.18 -10.63 11.04
N GLN A 55 -7.44 -10.78 11.49
CA GLN A 55 -7.78 -11.33 12.81
C GLN A 55 -7.97 -12.85 12.72
N HIS A 56 -6.89 -13.57 12.44
CA HIS A 56 -6.88 -15.03 12.45
C HIS A 56 -5.57 -15.58 13.04
N ALA A 57 -5.58 -16.84 13.45
CA ALA A 57 -4.35 -17.51 13.84
C ALA A 57 -3.39 -17.60 12.64
N ALA A 58 -2.08 -17.48 12.88
CA ALA A 58 -1.02 -17.59 11.87
C ALA A 58 -0.82 -19.02 11.32
N ALA A 59 -1.86 -19.86 11.36
CA ALA A 59 -1.79 -21.24 10.92
C ALA A 59 -1.62 -21.31 9.39
N ALA A 60 -0.55 -21.97 8.94
CA ALA A 60 -0.14 -22.06 7.55
C ALA A 60 0.23 -20.72 6.88
N GLU A 61 0.62 -19.71 7.67
CA GLU A 61 1.26 -18.51 7.15
C GLU A 61 2.69 -18.85 6.69
N ASN A 62 3.00 -18.50 5.44
CA ASN A 62 4.36 -18.47 4.92
C ASN A 62 4.76 -17.01 4.74
N SER A 63 5.65 -16.55 5.62
CA SER A 63 6.20 -15.19 5.63
C SER A 63 7.56 -15.08 4.93
N GLN A 64 8.00 -16.17 4.28
CA GLN A 64 9.22 -16.16 3.49
C GLN A 64 8.95 -15.52 2.12
N ALA A 65 9.60 -14.38 1.87
CA ALA A 65 9.52 -13.68 0.60
C ALA A 65 10.15 -14.50 -0.54
N GLN A 66 9.49 -14.50 -1.70
CA GLN A 66 9.90 -15.25 -2.89
C GLN A 66 9.85 -14.37 -4.16
N PRO A 67 10.67 -14.66 -5.18
CA PRO A 67 10.49 -14.08 -6.50
C PRO A 67 9.10 -14.40 -7.05
N ILE A 68 8.49 -13.46 -7.77
CA ILE A 68 7.19 -13.70 -8.41
C ILE A 68 7.36 -14.63 -9.61
N ALA A 69 6.55 -15.69 -9.66
CA ALA A 69 6.50 -16.59 -10.79
C ALA A 69 6.21 -15.81 -12.10
N PRO A 70 6.90 -16.13 -13.22
CA PRO A 70 6.76 -15.38 -14.46
C PRO A 70 5.38 -15.57 -15.14
N ASP A 71 4.71 -16.67 -14.83
CA ASP A 71 3.44 -17.09 -15.41
C ASP A 71 2.26 -16.72 -14.50
N GLY A 72 1.03 -16.83 -15.04
CA GLY A 72 -0.20 -16.54 -14.31
C GLY A 72 -0.49 -15.06 -14.13
N VAL A 73 -1.52 -14.75 -13.34
CA VAL A 73 -1.98 -13.39 -13.01
C VAL A 73 -0.93 -12.66 -12.20
N ALA A 74 -0.28 -13.31 -11.23
CA ALA A 74 0.84 -12.72 -10.48
C ALA A 74 1.96 -12.22 -11.41
N GLY A 75 2.35 -13.06 -12.38
CA GLY A 75 3.34 -12.72 -13.38
C GLY A 75 2.86 -11.61 -14.32
N ALA A 76 1.60 -11.66 -14.77
CA ALA A 76 0.98 -10.68 -15.65
C ALA A 76 0.89 -9.29 -15.02
N LEU A 77 0.36 -9.18 -13.79
CA LEU A 77 0.24 -7.93 -13.03
C LEU A 77 1.60 -7.23 -12.86
N THR A 78 2.62 -8.01 -12.49
CA THR A 78 3.91 -7.42 -12.10
C THR A 78 4.90 -7.27 -13.25
N ARG A 79 4.61 -7.83 -14.44
CA ARG A 79 5.49 -7.72 -15.60
C ARG A 79 5.62 -6.27 -16.11
N PRO A 80 4.55 -5.49 -16.31
CA PRO A 80 4.65 -4.08 -16.68
C PRO A 80 5.44 -3.27 -15.65
N LEU A 81 5.19 -3.50 -14.35
CA LEU A 81 5.91 -2.83 -13.27
C LEU A 81 7.41 -3.16 -13.30
N ARG A 82 7.78 -4.44 -13.40
CA ARG A 82 9.18 -4.86 -13.51
C ARG A 82 9.86 -4.27 -14.75
N ALA A 83 9.15 -4.20 -15.88
CA ALA A 83 9.67 -3.56 -17.11
C ALA A 83 9.90 -2.05 -16.92
N ALA A 84 9.10 -1.40 -16.06
CA ALA A 84 9.28 -0.01 -15.64
C ALA A 84 10.31 0.17 -14.52
N GLY A 85 11.05 -0.88 -14.12
CA GLY A 85 12.12 -0.81 -13.12
C GLY A 85 11.66 -1.03 -11.67
N TRP A 86 10.42 -1.46 -11.45
CA TRP A 86 9.96 -1.81 -10.11
C TRP A 86 10.59 -3.12 -9.62
N PHE A 87 10.95 -3.16 -8.36
CA PHE A 87 11.29 -4.39 -7.65
C PHE A 87 10.00 -5.02 -7.10
N CYS A 88 9.69 -6.25 -7.53
CA CYS A 88 8.46 -6.95 -7.16
C CYS A 88 8.73 -8.33 -6.57
N VAL A 89 8.00 -8.68 -5.52
CA VAL A 89 8.12 -9.96 -4.79
C VAL A 89 6.77 -10.48 -4.32
N GLN A 90 6.66 -11.79 -4.13
CA GLN A 90 5.63 -12.37 -3.28
C GLN A 90 6.12 -12.26 -1.84
N ALA A 91 5.52 -11.38 -1.04
CA ALA A 91 6.01 -11.07 0.30
C ALA A 91 5.55 -12.12 1.32
N ARG A 92 4.29 -12.57 1.20
CA ARG A 92 3.64 -13.49 2.15
C ARG A 92 2.59 -14.33 1.44
N ALA A 93 2.28 -15.49 2.00
CA ALA A 93 1.18 -16.34 1.54
C ALA A 93 0.56 -17.11 2.70
N ASN A 94 -0.67 -17.58 2.53
CA ASN A 94 -1.31 -18.53 3.40
C ASN A 94 -2.21 -19.47 2.58
N ALA A 95 -3.08 -20.23 3.24
CA ALA A 95 -3.98 -21.17 2.57
C ALA A 95 -5.07 -20.49 1.70
N ASP A 96 -5.39 -19.21 1.96
CA ASP A 96 -6.46 -18.50 1.27
C ASP A 96 -5.92 -17.65 0.11
N GLY A 97 -4.69 -17.12 0.21
CA GLY A 97 -4.12 -16.26 -0.83
C GLY A 97 -2.64 -15.90 -0.65
N ARG A 98 -2.15 -15.00 -1.50
CA ARG A 98 -0.77 -14.49 -1.50
C ARG A 98 -0.72 -12.97 -1.71
N ALA A 99 0.14 -12.31 -0.95
CA ALA A 99 0.39 -10.89 -1.03
C ALA A 99 1.62 -10.62 -1.91
N LEU A 100 1.43 -9.84 -2.96
CA LEU A 100 2.50 -9.31 -3.80
C LEU A 100 2.81 -7.88 -3.38
N TRP A 101 4.08 -7.53 -3.41
CA TRP A 101 4.57 -6.22 -3.03
C TRP A 101 5.57 -5.75 -4.07
N CYS A 102 5.33 -4.57 -4.63
CA CYS A 102 6.20 -3.95 -5.62
C CYS A 102 6.61 -2.56 -5.14
N ARG A 103 7.87 -2.19 -5.36
CA ARG A 103 8.39 -0.86 -5.04
C ARG A 103 9.24 -0.32 -6.17
N ILE A 104 9.09 0.96 -6.45
CA ILE A 104 10.06 1.75 -7.22
C ILE A 104 10.64 2.84 -6.34
N ALA A 105 11.88 3.23 -6.64
CA ALA A 105 12.55 4.34 -5.99
C ALA A 105 13.23 5.22 -7.04
N ARG A 106 13.12 6.53 -6.86
CA ARG A 106 13.73 7.52 -7.73
C ARG A 106 14.39 8.58 -6.87
N HIS A 107 15.53 9.10 -7.32
CA HIS A 107 16.15 10.24 -6.68
C HIS A 107 15.58 11.51 -7.31
N ASP A 108 15.11 12.44 -6.48
CA ASP A 108 14.75 13.78 -6.94
C ASP A 108 15.98 14.67 -7.12
N ALA A 109 15.78 15.91 -7.56
CA ALA A 109 16.87 16.86 -7.81
C ALA A 109 17.71 17.19 -6.55
N SER A 110 17.19 16.89 -5.35
CA SER A 110 17.89 17.08 -4.07
C SER A 110 18.61 15.82 -3.56
N ASP A 111 18.70 14.77 -4.39
CA ASP A 111 19.17 13.43 -3.99
C ASP A 111 18.29 12.79 -2.90
N THR A 112 17.05 13.27 -2.73
CA THR A 112 16.08 12.62 -1.84
C THR A 112 15.44 11.46 -2.57
N VAL A 113 15.40 10.30 -1.90
CA VAL A 113 14.75 9.11 -2.46
C VAL A 113 13.24 9.22 -2.29
N ARG A 114 12.54 9.27 -3.41
CA ARG A 114 11.09 9.15 -3.53
C ARG A 114 10.76 7.71 -3.85
N SER A 115 9.93 7.08 -3.04
CA SER A 115 9.53 5.70 -3.28
C SER A 115 8.03 5.57 -3.35
N GLN A 116 7.58 4.69 -4.24
CA GLN A 116 6.17 4.30 -4.34
C GLN A 116 6.10 2.79 -4.16
N VAL A 117 5.07 2.34 -3.44
CA VAL A 117 4.82 0.93 -3.16
C VAL A 117 3.43 0.58 -3.67
N THR A 118 3.28 -0.48 -4.46
CA THR A 118 1.96 -1.03 -4.80
C THR A 118 1.84 -2.45 -4.25
N GLN A 119 0.63 -2.79 -3.83
CA GLN A 119 0.31 -4.07 -3.19
C GLN A 119 -0.81 -4.77 -3.94
N PHE A 120 -0.72 -6.09 -4.02
CA PHE A 120 -1.76 -6.93 -4.61
C PHE A 120 -2.03 -8.11 -3.69
N LEU A 121 -3.30 -8.49 -3.59
CA LEU A 121 -3.72 -9.75 -3.01
C LEU A 121 -4.32 -10.63 -4.10
N LEU A 122 -3.77 -11.83 -4.21
CA LEU A 122 -4.34 -12.88 -5.04
C LEU A 122 -4.94 -13.97 -4.17
N ASP A 123 -6.02 -14.59 -4.63
CA ASP A 123 -6.54 -15.80 -4.01
C ASP A 123 -5.65 -17.02 -4.31
N ARG A 124 -6.00 -18.16 -3.72
CA ARG A 124 -5.31 -19.44 -3.95
C ARG A 124 -5.27 -19.88 -5.42
N ASP A 125 -6.24 -19.43 -6.22
CA ASP A 125 -6.43 -19.81 -7.62
C ASP A 125 -5.77 -18.80 -8.59
N ASP A 126 -4.89 -17.93 -8.07
CA ASP A 126 -4.20 -16.88 -8.84
C ASP A 126 -5.15 -15.85 -9.46
N ARG A 127 -6.23 -15.48 -8.77
CA ARG A 127 -7.12 -14.40 -9.23
C ARG A 127 -6.89 -13.16 -8.39
N LEU A 128 -6.87 -11.99 -9.03
CA LEU A 128 -6.79 -10.72 -8.31
C LEU A 128 -8.01 -10.57 -7.41
N VAL A 129 -7.78 -10.29 -6.13
CA VAL A 129 -8.81 -10.03 -5.12
C VAL A 129 -8.82 -8.55 -4.78
N TRP A 130 -7.63 -7.97 -4.61
CA TRP A 130 -7.47 -6.58 -4.22
C TRP A 130 -6.15 -6.02 -4.72
N ALA A 131 -6.13 -4.74 -5.09
CA ALA A 131 -4.91 -4.00 -5.41
C ALA A 131 -4.96 -2.60 -4.81
N TRP A 132 -3.77 -2.04 -4.57
CA TRP A 132 -3.63 -0.67 -4.10
C TRP A 132 -2.43 0.03 -4.69
N PHE A 133 -2.68 1.25 -5.17
CA PHE A 133 -1.73 2.14 -5.79
C PHE A 133 -1.78 3.48 -5.03
N PRO A 134 -0.99 3.62 -3.96
CA PRO A 134 -0.97 4.83 -3.15
C PRO A 134 -0.49 6.04 -3.94
N PRO A 135 -0.86 7.25 -3.51
CA PRO A 135 -0.36 8.47 -4.10
C PRO A 135 1.15 8.56 -3.89
N VAL A 136 1.80 9.37 -4.73
CA VAL A 136 3.20 9.73 -4.52
C VAL A 136 3.23 10.80 -3.44
N GLU A 137 4.19 10.73 -2.50
CA GLU A 137 4.31 11.65 -1.35
C GLU A 137 4.39 13.15 -1.70
N THR A 138 4.53 13.50 -2.98
CA THR A 138 4.46 14.89 -3.45
C THR A 138 3.36 15.01 -4.50
N ALA A 139 2.33 15.79 -4.17
CA ALA A 139 1.09 16.05 -4.92
C ALA A 139 1.23 16.59 -6.36
N LEU A 140 2.45 16.65 -6.92
CA LEU A 140 2.72 17.18 -8.27
C LEU A 140 2.78 16.07 -9.34
N GLU A 141 2.74 14.79 -8.96
CA GLU A 141 2.92 13.66 -9.90
C GLU A 141 1.85 12.56 -9.76
N ASN A 142 0.56 12.93 -9.67
CA ASN A 142 -0.59 11.97 -9.67
C ASN A 142 -0.62 11.05 -10.91
N LYS A 143 0.16 11.37 -11.94
CA LYS A 143 0.36 10.55 -13.14
C LYS A 143 1.01 9.19 -12.84
N GLU A 144 1.77 9.05 -11.76
CA GLU A 144 2.45 7.78 -11.46
C GLU A 144 1.45 6.68 -11.03
N VAL A 145 0.43 7.04 -10.25
CA VAL A 145 -0.67 6.13 -9.89
C VAL A 145 -1.37 5.61 -11.13
N VAL A 146 -1.78 6.52 -12.02
CA VAL A 146 -2.47 6.18 -13.28
C VAL A 146 -1.61 5.27 -14.15
N VAL A 147 -0.33 5.58 -14.32
CA VAL A 147 0.58 4.78 -15.15
C VAL A 147 0.78 3.37 -14.58
N ALA A 148 1.04 3.27 -13.27
CA ALA A 148 1.22 1.98 -12.61
C ALA A 148 -0.06 1.13 -12.65
N ALA A 149 -1.21 1.73 -12.30
CA ALA A 149 -2.50 1.05 -12.28
C ALA A 149 -2.94 0.63 -13.69
N ALA A 150 -2.94 1.54 -14.66
CA ALA A 150 -3.42 1.26 -16.00
C ALA A 150 -2.61 0.15 -16.68
N SER A 151 -1.29 0.22 -16.61
CA SER A 151 -0.42 -0.79 -17.23
C SER A 151 -0.58 -2.18 -16.58
N THR A 152 -0.76 -2.20 -15.26
CA THR A 152 -0.93 -3.43 -14.47
C THR A 152 -2.28 -4.09 -14.72
N LEU A 153 -3.37 -3.31 -14.67
CA LEU A 153 -4.73 -3.82 -14.79
C LEU A 153 -5.06 -4.26 -16.21
N THR A 154 -4.60 -3.52 -17.23
CA THR A 154 -4.73 -3.95 -18.65
C THR A 154 -4.06 -5.29 -18.92
N ALA A 155 -3.05 -5.68 -18.13
CA ALA A 155 -2.39 -6.97 -18.31
C ALA A 155 -3.26 -8.18 -17.93
N ILE A 156 -4.35 -7.97 -17.18
CA ILE A 156 -5.26 -9.04 -16.73
C ILE A 156 -6.72 -8.82 -17.13
N TRP A 157 -7.13 -7.57 -17.32
CA TRP A 157 -8.47 -7.17 -17.69
C TRP A 157 -8.42 -6.21 -18.88
N PRO A 158 -8.89 -6.63 -20.07
CA PRO A 158 -8.98 -5.76 -21.23
C PRO A 158 -9.73 -4.46 -20.90
N ASP A 159 -9.25 -3.35 -21.45
CA ASP A 159 -9.83 -2.00 -21.34
C ASP A 159 -9.83 -1.36 -19.93
N ALA A 160 -9.51 -2.12 -18.86
CA ALA A 160 -9.51 -1.62 -17.49
C ALA A 160 -8.55 -0.44 -17.30
N GLY A 161 -7.37 -0.47 -17.92
CA GLY A 161 -6.40 0.62 -17.80
C GLY A 161 -6.79 1.91 -18.52
N ASP A 162 -7.56 1.82 -19.61
CA ASP A 162 -8.06 3.02 -20.29
C ASP A 162 -9.17 3.67 -19.47
N ARG A 163 -10.03 2.85 -18.84
CA ARG A 163 -11.06 3.36 -17.92
C ARG A 163 -10.46 4.00 -16.67
N VAL A 164 -9.44 3.38 -16.07
CA VAL A 164 -8.72 3.95 -14.92
C VAL A 164 -8.12 5.31 -15.26
N ARG A 165 -7.57 5.46 -16.47
CA ARG A 165 -7.03 6.73 -16.92
C ARG A 165 -8.12 7.79 -17.06
N GLU A 166 -9.20 7.48 -17.77
CA GLU A 166 -10.34 8.38 -17.97
C GLU A 166 -10.91 8.89 -16.64
N GLU A 167 -11.24 7.98 -15.72
CA GLU A 167 -11.92 8.34 -14.46
C GLU A 167 -11.02 9.16 -13.51
N ILE A 168 -9.72 8.83 -13.43
CA ILE A 168 -8.79 9.60 -12.60
C ILE A 168 -8.52 10.97 -13.24
N GLU A 169 -8.33 11.05 -14.57
CA GLU A 169 -8.12 12.33 -15.25
C GLU A 169 -9.35 13.25 -15.12
N ASP A 170 -10.56 12.71 -15.31
CA ASP A 170 -11.82 13.45 -15.10
C ASP A 170 -11.95 13.96 -13.66
N PHE A 171 -11.65 13.11 -12.67
CA PHE A 171 -11.68 13.52 -11.26
C PHE A 171 -10.69 14.66 -10.96
N GLU A 172 -9.45 14.57 -11.47
CA GLU A 172 -8.44 15.61 -11.26
C GLU A 172 -8.84 16.92 -11.97
N ASP A 173 -9.44 16.85 -13.17
CA ASP A 173 -9.88 18.05 -13.89
C ASP A 173 -11.07 18.75 -13.20
N ASP A 174 -12.05 17.98 -12.69
CA ASP A 174 -13.18 18.50 -11.92
C ASP A 174 -12.68 19.25 -10.66
N HIS A 175 -11.72 18.68 -9.93
CA HIS A 175 -11.23 19.24 -8.66
C HIS A 175 -10.09 20.26 -8.83
N ARG A 176 -9.47 20.37 -10.01
CA ARG A 176 -8.49 21.42 -10.34
C ARG A 176 -9.13 22.81 -10.43
N THR A 177 -10.43 22.87 -10.73
CA THR A 177 -11.15 24.14 -10.92
C THR A 177 -12.03 24.52 -9.72
N ASP A 178 -12.32 23.59 -8.83
CA ASP A 178 -13.24 23.79 -7.72
C ASP A 178 -12.52 24.32 -6.47
N THR A 179 -12.35 25.63 -6.40
CA THR A 179 -11.95 26.33 -5.16
C THR A 179 -13.15 26.66 -4.26
N ALA A 180 -14.35 26.13 -4.57
CA ALA A 180 -15.62 26.64 -4.07
C ALA A 180 -16.52 25.54 -3.49
N GLY A 181 -16.19 25.04 -2.31
CA GLY A 181 -17.16 24.33 -1.49
C GLY A 181 -16.53 23.20 -0.71
N GLN A 182 -16.01 23.52 0.46
CA GLN A 182 -15.52 22.56 1.44
C GLN A 182 -16.71 21.74 1.96
N ALA A 183 -17.09 20.69 1.22
CA ALA A 183 -17.75 19.55 1.80
C ALA A 183 -16.74 18.90 2.77
N ASP A 184 -17.14 18.64 4.00
CA ASP A 184 -16.31 18.00 5.01
C ASP A 184 -15.97 16.57 4.57
N GLY A 185 -14.90 16.40 3.79
CA GLY A 185 -14.42 15.10 3.31
C GLY A 185 -13.27 15.23 2.32
N VAL A 186 -12.41 14.22 2.27
CA VAL A 186 -11.41 14.08 1.19
C VAL A 186 -12.18 13.82 -0.11
N PRO A 187 -11.95 14.59 -1.19
CA PRO A 187 -12.56 14.32 -2.48
C PRO A 187 -12.24 12.90 -2.95
N HIS A 188 -13.26 12.16 -3.40
CA HIS A 188 -13.10 10.78 -3.88
C HIS A 188 -13.95 10.53 -5.13
N ALA A 189 -13.54 9.54 -5.92
CA ALA A 189 -14.25 9.01 -7.08
C ALA A 189 -14.33 7.49 -7.00
N GLY A 190 -15.57 6.96 -7.02
CA GLY A 190 -15.81 5.53 -7.05
C GLY A 190 -16.53 5.10 -8.33
N TRP A 191 -16.05 4.07 -9.01
CA TRP A 191 -16.70 3.48 -10.18
C TRP A 191 -16.62 1.96 -10.18
N ARG A 192 -17.39 1.33 -11.05
CA ARG A 192 -17.46 -0.14 -11.16
C ARG A 192 -17.53 -0.56 -12.62
N ASP A 193 -16.87 -1.65 -12.93
CA ASP A 193 -16.99 -2.33 -14.22
C ASP A 193 -17.36 -3.81 -14.04
N THR A 194 -17.15 -4.60 -15.10
CA THR A 194 -17.42 -6.05 -15.07
C THR A 194 -16.47 -6.80 -14.14
N TYR A 195 -15.27 -6.28 -13.89
CA TYR A 195 -14.17 -6.95 -13.20
C TYR A 195 -14.03 -6.54 -11.73
N ALA A 196 -14.18 -5.24 -11.44
CA ALA A 196 -13.84 -4.66 -10.15
C ALA A 196 -14.70 -3.45 -9.77
N GLU A 197 -14.65 -3.15 -8.48
CA GLU A 197 -14.99 -1.86 -7.91
C GLU A 197 -13.68 -1.08 -7.69
N TYR A 198 -13.69 0.20 -8.02
CA TYR A 198 -12.55 1.09 -7.96
C TYR A 198 -12.90 2.29 -7.10
N ASP A 199 -11.93 2.72 -6.31
CA ASP A 199 -12.04 3.88 -5.44
C ASP A 199 -10.74 4.67 -5.52
N TYR A 200 -10.84 5.96 -5.83
CA TYR A 200 -9.71 6.86 -5.94
C TYR A 200 -9.92 8.10 -5.10
N ASP A 201 -8.94 8.42 -4.26
CA ASP A 201 -8.87 9.70 -3.54
C ASP A 201 -7.42 10.19 -3.39
N TRP A 202 -7.24 11.45 -2.99
CA TRP A 202 -5.90 12.06 -2.88
C TRP A 202 -5.04 11.55 -1.71
N SER A 203 -5.65 10.90 -0.72
CA SER A 203 -5.00 10.40 0.50
C SER A 203 -4.57 8.94 0.35
N ASP A 204 -5.50 8.09 -0.11
CA ASP A 204 -5.28 6.65 -0.27
C ASP A 204 -4.86 6.28 -1.70
N GLY A 205 -5.08 7.12 -2.72
CA GLY A 205 -4.77 6.78 -4.10
C GLY A 205 -5.81 5.82 -4.67
N LEU A 206 -5.41 4.89 -5.55
CA LEU A 206 -6.36 3.96 -6.17
C LEU A 206 -6.43 2.62 -5.40
N VAL A 207 -7.61 2.28 -4.92
CA VAL A 207 -7.98 0.96 -4.40
C VAL A 207 -8.83 0.21 -5.44
N VAL A 208 -8.52 -1.06 -5.66
CA VAL A 208 -9.24 -1.94 -6.59
C VAL A 208 -9.69 -3.18 -5.86
N THR A 209 -10.99 -3.48 -5.89
CA THR A 209 -11.57 -4.69 -5.30
C THR A 209 -12.24 -5.53 -6.39
N ALA A 210 -11.73 -6.73 -6.64
CA ALA A 210 -12.28 -7.59 -7.67
C ALA A 210 -13.65 -8.14 -7.27
N ARG A 211 -14.57 -8.28 -8.23
CA ARG A 211 -15.95 -8.70 -7.98
C ARG A 211 -16.12 -10.21 -7.80
N ASP A 212 -15.29 -10.99 -8.48
CA ASP A 212 -15.46 -12.45 -8.60
C ASP A 212 -14.47 -13.27 -7.75
N ALA A 213 -13.66 -12.59 -6.93
CA ALA A 213 -12.66 -13.22 -6.08
C ALA A 213 -12.68 -12.60 -4.68
N SER A 214 -12.50 -13.44 -3.66
CA SER A 214 -12.40 -12.98 -2.28
C SER A 214 -11.49 -13.90 -1.49
N VAL A 215 -10.88 -13.33 -0.45
CA VAL A 215 -10.03 -14.03 0.50
C VAL A 215 -10.56 -13.74 1.88
N ARG A 216 -10.78 -14.81 2.66
CA ARG A 216 -11.28 -14.66 4.03
C ARG A 216 -10.20 -14.17 4.99
N ARG A 217 -8.94 -14.56 4.77
CA ARG A 217 -7.81 -14.29 5.66
C ARG A 217 -6.62 -13.80 4.87
N TRP A 218 -6.22 -12.56 5.11
CA TRP A 218 -5.10 -11.97 4.41
C TRP A 218 -3.78 -12.44 5.00
N PRO A 219 -2.80 -12.87 4.17
CA PRO A 219 -1.49 -13.23 4.68
C PRO A 219 -0.86 -12.08 5.46
N PHE A 220 -0.50 -12.31 6.71
CA PHE A 220 0.06 -11.28 7.60
C PHE A 220 1.21 -11.76 8.47
N GLY A 221 1.51 -13.06 8.53
CA GLY A 221 2.58 -13.57 9.38
C GLY A 221 3.93 -12.95 9.02
N SER A 222 4.81 -12.80 10.01
CA SER A 222 6.21 -12.35 9.83
C SER A 222 7.22 -13.24 10.55
N ASP A 223 6.75 -14.36 11.12
CA ASP A 223 7.48 -15.25 12.02
C ASP A 223 8.77 -15.83 11.41
N HIS A 224 8.89 -15.87 10.08
CA HIS A 224 10.13 -16.29 9.42
C HIS A 224 11.28 -15.31 9.69
N TYR A 225 11.01 -14.01 9.66
CA TYR A 225 12.05 -12.98 9.64
C TYR A 225 12.03 -12.01 10.81
N ALA A 226 10.90 -11.85 11.51
CA ALA A 226 10.75 -10.89 12.58
C ALA A 226 10.33 -11.55 13.90
N THR A 227 10.78 -10.97 15.01
CA THR A 227 10.36 -11.30 16.36
C THR A 227 9.31 -10.29 16.85
N SER A 228 9.12 -10.20 18.16
CA SER A 228 8.31 -9.15 18.78
C SER A 228 9.10 -7.88 19.10
N MET A 229 8.36 -6.77 19.25
CA MET A 229 8.92 -5.50 19.71
C MET A 229 9.35 -5.57 21.18
N SER A 230 8.59 -6.27 22.02
CA SER A 230 8.98 -6.54 23.41
C SER A 230 10.34 -7.24 23.55
N SER A 231 10.73 -8.04 22.55
CA SER A 231 12.03 -8.73 22.53
C SER A 231 13.17 -7.83 22.03
N ALA A 232 12.85 -6.75 21.31
CA ALA A 232 13.84 -5.86 20.68
C ALA A 232 14.05 -4.54 21.43
N VAL A 233 13.06 -4.09 22.22
CA VAL A 233 13.06 -2.78 22.87
C VAL A 233 14.26 -2.58 23.80
N ASP A 234 14.62 -3.59 24.60
CA ASP A 234 15.74 -3.50 25.54
C ASP A 234 17.08 -3.32 24.80
N ASP A 235 17.23 -3.93 23.61
CA ASP A 235 18.43 -3.77 22.79
C ASP A 235 18.50 -2.40 22.12
N LEU A 236 17.35 -1.86 21.70
CA LEU A 236 17.27 -0.48 21.20
C LEU A 236 17.66 0.52 22.30
N LEU A 237 17.15 0.34 23.52
CA LEU A 237 17.52 1.15 24.68
C LEU A 237 19.02 1.04 24.99
N ALA A 238 19.60 -0.17 24.91
CA ALA A 238 21.04 -0.39 25.07
C ALA A 238 21.87 0.30 23.97
N GLY A 239 21.34 0.41 22.75
CA GLY A 239 21.90 1.20 21.65
C GLY A 239 21.78 2.72 21.83
N GLY A 240 21.07 3.17 22.87
CA GLY A 240 20.84 4.59 23.18
C GLY A 240 19.66 5.21 22.43
N TYR A 241 18.74 4.39 21.91
CA TYR A 241 17.46 4.88 21.40
C TYR A 241 16.52 5.21 22.57
N ASP A 242 15.73 6.24 22.40
CA ASP A 242 14.60 6.59 23.26
C ASP A 242 13.31 6.14 22.58
N CYS A 243 12.62 5.17 23.18
CA CYS A 243 11.39 4.58 22.67
C CYS A 243 10.19 5.10 23.47
N PHE A 244 9.33 5.88 22.83
CA PHE A 244 8.15 6.47 23.47
C PHE A 244 7.02 5.45 23.63
N TYR A 245 6.23 5.60 24.71
CA TYR A 245 4.98 4.93 25.12
C TYR A 245 4.57 3.61 24.43
N PRO A 246 4.19 2.55 25.17
CA PRO A 246 3.67 1.33 24.57
C PRO A 246 2.45 1.59 23.66
N PRO A 247 2.36 0.97 22.46
CA PRO A 247 3.39 0.13 21.86
C PRO A 247 4.55 0.96 21.30
N GLN A 248 5.79 0.51 21.53
CA GLN A 248 7.00 1.20 21.06
C GLN A 248 7.15 1.07 19.54
N GLN A 249 6.48 1.94 18.80
CA GLN A 249 6.51 1.95 17.33
C GLN A 249 7.53 2.91 16.76
N ASN A 250 7.94 3.90 17.56
CA ASN A 250 8.84 4.96 17.14
C ASN A 250 9.89 5.18 18.23
N CYS A 251 11.14 4.90 17.88
CA CYS A 251 12.31 5.14 18.73
C CYS A 251 13.28 6.09 18.03
N ASN A 252 13.82 7.06 18.76
CA ASN A 252 14.74 8.06 18.22
C ASN A 252 16.07 8.04 18.96
N ARG A 253 17.17 8.26 18.25
CA ARG A 253 18.52 8.35 18.82
C ARG A 253 19.07 9.75 18.58
N VAL A 254 18.90 10.62 19.58
CA VAL A 254 19.27 12.05 19.52
C VAL A 254 20.75 12.25 19.17
N GLN A 255 21.64 11.37 19.64
CA GLN A 255 23.08 11.47 19.43
C GLN A 255 23.52 11.35 17.96
N SER A 256 22.74 10.66 17.12
CA SER A 256 23.11 10.37 15.73
C SER A 256 22.05 10.79 14.71
N ASN A 257 20.97 11.48 15.14
CA ASN A 257 19.75 11.66 14.35
C ASN A 257 19.23 10.33 13.76
N GLY A 258 19.50 9.21 14.44
CA GLY A 258 19.02 7.90 14.07
C GLY A 258 17.56 7.75 14.47
N TYR A 259 16.82 6.93 13.73
CA TYR A 259 15.46 6.55 14.09
C TYR A 259 15.27 5.06 13.86
N PHE A 260 14.30 4.49 14.56
CA PHE A 260 13.81 3.14 14.36
C PHE A 260 12.28 3.18 14.46
N ARG A 261 11.61 2.79 13.38
CA ARG A 261 10.17 2.79 13.23
C ARG A 261 9.72 1.37 12.91
N VAL A 262 8.63 0.93 13.50
CA VAL A 262 8.08 -0.40 13.24
C VAL A 262 6.59 -0.36 13.02
N THR A 263 6.17 -1.22 12.12
CA THR A 263 4.78 -1.59 11.96
C THR A 263 4.53 -2.86 12.75
N LEU A 264 3.50 -2.87 13.59
CA LEU A 264 3.21 -3.97 14.51
C LEU A 264 1.84 -4.61 14.24
N ARG A 265 1.75 -5.92 14.50
CA ARG A 265 0.48 -6.63 14.66
C ARG A 265 0.42 -7.22 16.06
N GLY A 266 -0.27 -6.52 16.96
CA GLY A 266 -0.08 -6.77 18.39
C GLY A 266 1.35 -6.39 18.78
N ASP A 267 2.11 -7.34 19.30
CA ASP A 267 3.53 -7.17 19.64
C ASP A 267 4.47 -7.70 18.55
N GLN A 268 3.95 -8.41 17.55
CA GLN A 268 4.74 -8.97 16.46
C GLN A 268 5.16 -7.87 15.47
N VAL A 269 6.46 -7.80 15.15
CA VAL A 269 6.99 -6.85 14.15
C VAL A 269 6.64 -7.35 12.75
N VAL A 270 6.03 -6.48 11.95
CA VAL A 270 5.58 -6.75 10.56
C VAL A 270 6.53 -6.15 9.54
N SER A 271 7.05 -4.95 9.83
CA SER A 271 8.13 -4.31 9.10
C SER A 271 8.87 -3.36 10.04
N ALA A 272 10.15 -3.16 9.76
CA ALA A 272 11.01 -2.21 10.49
C ALA A 272 11.68 -1.27 9.51
N GLU A 273 11.84 -0.02 9.90
CA GLU A 273 12.53 1.02 9.15
C GLU A 273 13.48 1.77 10.09
N PHE A 274 14.72 1.98 9.66
CA PHE A 274 15.69 2.74 10.44
C PHE A 274 16.74 3.39 9.56
N GLY A 275 17.20 4.57 10.00
CA GLY A 275 18.19 5.36 9.29
C GLY A 275 19.56 5.31 9.96
N ILE A 276 20.61 5.10 9.17
CA ILE A 276 21.99 4.92 9.63
C ILE A 276 22.96 5.77 8.82
N GLY A 277 23.87 6.46 9.51
CA GLY A 277 25.00 7.15 8.88
C GLY A 277 26.17 6.21 8.58
N SER A 278 26.86 6.42 7.47
CA SER A 278 28.14 5.79 7.15
C SER A 278 29.14 6.87 6.74
N ARG A 279 30.33 6.86 7.35
CA ARG A 279 31.46 7.68 6.94
C ARG A 279 32.58 6.77 6.45
N ILE A 280 33.00 6.99 5.21
CA ILE A 280 34.10 6.28 4.55
C ILE A 280 35.25 7.27 4.41
N GLU A 281 36.34 7.03 5.14
CA GLU A 281 37.55 7.84 5.05
C GLU A 281 38.69 7.01 4.46
N ALA A 282 39.35 7.52 3.42
CA ALA A 282 40.42 6.80 2.71
C ALA A 282 40.04 5.34 2.35
N GLY A 283 38.78 5.13 1.95
CA GLY A 283 38.23 3.81 1.58
C GLY A 283 37.88 2.88 2.75
N ARG A 284 37.90 3.36 4.00
CA ARG A 284 37.53 2.58 5.20
C ARG A 284 36.31 3.13 5.89
N GLN A 285 35.33 2.27 6.16
CA GLN A 285 34.17 2.57 6.99
C GLN A 285 34.62 2.81 8.44
N ARG A 286 34.16 3.90 9.05
CA ARG A 286 34.53 4.28 10.42
C ARG A 286 33.60 3.76 11.51
N HIS A 287 32.31 3.65 11.20
CA HIS A 287 31.29 3.23 12.16
C HIS A 287 30.64 1.92 11.73
N LEU A 288 30.70 0.89 12.56
CA LEU A 288 30.06 -0.40 12.32
C LEU A 288 28.60 -0.39 12.79
N LEU A 289 27.79 -1.33 12.32
CA LEU A 289 26.37 -1.42 12.69
C LEU A 289 26.22 -1.79 14.16
N SER A 290 27.20 -2.52 14.70
CA SER A 290 27.29 -2.86 16.12
C SER A 290 27.41 -1.66 17.06
N GLU A 291 27.76 -0.48 16.56
CA GLU A 291 27.76 0.76 17.36
C GLU A 291 26.35 1.36 17.51
N GLU A 292 25.41 0.98 16.64
CA GLU A 292 23.99 1.37 16.74
C GLU A 292 23.14 0.26 17.34
N PHE A 293 23.47 -0.99 17.03
CA PHE A 293 22.82 -2.19 17.54
C PHE A 293 23.85 -3.10 18.21
N PRO A 294 24.19 -2.87 19.50
CA PRO A 294 25.25 -3.60 20.20
C PRO A 294 25.07 -5.12 20.20
N HIS A 295 23.83 -5.59 20.24
CA HIS A 295 23.47 -7.01 20.20
C HIS A 295 22.97 -7.47 18.82
N GLY A 296 23.14 -6.63 17.80
CA GLY A 296 22.65 -6.83 16.44
C GLY A 296 21.15 -6.51 16.29
N LEU A 297 20.61 -6.85 15.12
CA LEU A 297 19.21 -6.58 14.76
C LEU A 297 18.28 -7.61 15.43
N THR A 298 18.02 -7.45 16.73
CA THR A 298 17.33 -8.46 17.55
C THR A 298 15.84 -8.57 17.30
N PHE A 299 15.24 -7.55 16.67
CA PHE A 299 13.90 -7.63 16.07
C PHE A 299 13.81 -8.63 14.89
N LEU A 300 14.95 -9.17 14.43
CA LEU A 300 15.01 -10.23 13.43
C LEU A 300 15.25 -11.60 14.06
N THR A 301 14.66 -12.62 13.44
CA THR A 301 14.95 -14.02 13.77
C THR A 301 16.41 -14.37 13.49
N GLU A 302 16.93 -15.38 14.18
CA GLU A 302 18.31 -15.82 14.02
C GLU A 302 18.66 -16.20 12.56
N ALA A 303 17.72 -16.85 11.86
CA ALA A 303 17.88 -17.28 10.47
C ALA A 303 18.15 -16.12 9.50
N VAL A 304 17.62 -14.93 9.81
CA VAL A 304 17.65 -13.76 8.93
C VAL A 304 18.65 -12.69 9.40
N ARG A 305 18.89 -12.60 10.71
CA ARG A 305 19.70 -11.55 11.34
C ARG A 305 21.07 -11.36 10.69
N ARG A 306 21.85 -12.43 10.56
CA ARG A 306 23.21 -12.34 10.01
C ARG A 306 23.24 -11.97 8.52
N PRO A 307 22.52 -12.66 7.62
CA PRO A 307 22.47 -12.28 6.20
C PRO A 307 22.03 -10.83 5.95
N VAL A 308 21.05 -10.33 6.71
CA VAL A 308 20.59 -8.94 6.58
C VAL A 308 21.64 -7.96 7.08
N THR A 309 22.26 -8.23 8.23
CA THR A 309 23.40 -7.44 8.76
C THR A 309 24.53 -7.35 7.73
N GLU A 310 24.92 -8.47 7.13
CA GLU A 310 25.98 -8.53 6.12
C GLU A 310 25.64 -7.70 4.87
N ARG A 311 24.38 -7.75 4.42
CA ARG A 311 23.90 -6.92 3.29
C ARG A 311 23.93 -5.43 3.63
N ILE A 312 23.46 -5.03 4.81
CA ILE A 312 23.49 -3.64 5.26
C ILE A 312 24.93 -3.14 5.30
N GLU A 313 25.84 -3.90 5.90
CA GLU A 313 27.25 -3.53 5.97
C GLU A 313 27.91 -3.46 4.58
N GLN A 314 27.50 -4.31 3.63
CA GLN A 314 27.94 -4.19 2.24
C GLN A 314 27.51 -2.83 1.65
N SER A 315 26.23 -2.46 1.79
CA SER A 315 25.73 -1.17 1.31
C SER A 315 26.39 0.01 2.03
N ARG A 316 26.71 -0.10 3.32
CA ARG A 316 27.42 0.95 4.07
C ARG A 316 28.85 1.14 3.58
N ARG A 317 29.55 0.05 3.21
CA ARG A 317 30.91 0.10 2.64
C ARG A 317 30.97 0.71 1.25
N THR A 318 29.93 0.54 0.44
CA THR A 318 29.88 1.04 -0.96
C THR A 318 29.08 2.33 -1.10
N GLY A 319 28.32 2.70 -0.07
CA GLY A 319 27.32 3.74 -0.10
C GLY A 319 26.18 3.48 -1.09
N THR A 320 25.94 2.23 -1.52
CA THR A 320 24.97 1.94 -2.60
C THR A 320 23.64 1.45 -2.08
N SER A 321 22.57 1.88 -2.74
CA SER A 321 21.22 1.37 -2.53
C SER A 321 21.10 -0.12 -2.88
N PHE A 322 20.09 -0.78 -2.33
CA PHE A 322 19.75 -2.18 -2.57
C PHE A 322 18.24 -2.39 -2.46
N ALA A 323 17.66 -3.21 -3.33
CA ALA A 323 16.31 -3.73 -3.17
C ALA A 323 16.33 -5.21 -3.56
N GLY A 324 15.93 -6.09 -2.64
CA GLY A 324 15.99 -7.53 -2.91
C GLY A 324 15.49 -8.40 -1.77
N ILE A 325 15.51 -9.71 -2.02
CA ILE A 325 15.23 -10.74 -1.01
C ILE A 325 16.56 -11.16 -0.39
N VAL A 326 16.65 -11.13 0.95
CA VAL A 326 17.81 -11.60 1.72
C VAL A 326 17.31 -12.63 2.73
N ALA A 327 17.79 -13.87 2.64
CA ALA A 327 17.37 -14.96 3.52
C ALA A 327 15.83 -15.12 3.66
N GLY A 328 15.08 -14.82 2.60
CA GLY A 328 13.61 -14.90 2.61
C GLY A 328 12.90 -13.73 3.29
N THR A 329 13.57 -12.59 3.51
CA THR A 329 12.91 -11.33 3.86
C THR A 329 13.16 -10.26 2.80
N VAL A 330 12.23 -9.32 2.68
CA VAL A 330 12.39 -8.13 1.84
C VAL A 330 13.35 -7.17 2.54
N VAL A 331 14.40 -6.74 1.84
CA VAL A 331 15.33 -5.71 2.33
C VAL A 331 15.44 -4.61 1.29
N ILE A 332 15.16 -3.40 1.73
CA ILE A 332 15.32 -2.17 0.97
C ILE A 332 16.34 -1.30 1.71
N ILE A 333 17.28 -0.75 0.95
CA ILE A 333 18.30 0.16 1.43
C ILE A 333 18.36 1.30 0.43
N ASP A 334 17.97 2.49 0.85
CA ASP A 334 18.06 3.70 0.06
C ASP A 334 19.24 4.53 0.55
N ALA A 335 20.28 4.63 -0.27
CA ALA A 335 21.49 5.36 0.07
C ALA A 335 21.47 6.75 -0.55
N ARG A 336 21.67 7.77 0.28
CA ARG A 336 21.91 9.17 -0.14
C ARG A 336 23.38 9.48 0.05
N LYS A 337 24.05 9.95 -1.00
CA LYS A 337 25.49 10.18 -0.98
C LYS A 337 25.78 11.66 -0.93
N SER A 338 26.72 12.05 -0.08
CA SER A 338 27.32 13.38 -0.14
C SER A 338 28.83 13.23 -0.21
N ALA A 339 29.42 13.89 -1.21
CA ALA A 339 30.87 13.97 -1.32
C ALA A 339 31.41 14.84 -0.17
N PHE A 340 32.44 14.35 0.51
CA PHE A 340 33.20 15.12 1.49
C PHE A 340 34.59 15.40 0.91
N ASP A 341 35.25 16.45 1.40
CA ASP A 341 36.55 16.88 0.88
C ASP A 341 37.59 15.74 0.91
N GLY A 342 38.49 15.72 -0.09
CA GLY A 342 39.60 14.78 -0.14
C GLY A 342 39.28 13.35 -0.60
N GLY A 343 38.06 13.10 -1.14
CA GLY A 343 37.64 11.77 -1.61
C GLY A 343 36.97 10.90 -0.54
N ASP A 344 36.68 11.50 0.62
CA ASP A 344 35.88 10.90 1.68
C ASP A 344 34.39 10.91 1.30
N LEU A 345 33.64 9.92 1.77
CA LEU A 345 32.22 9.76 1.45
C LEU A 345 31.39 9.69 2.71
N VAL A 346 30.31 10.47 2.75
CA VAL A 346 29.24 10.31 3.73
C VAL A 346 28.03 9.73 3.01
N ALA A 347 27.54 8.59 3.48
CA ALA A 347 26.29 8.01 3.02
C ALA A 347 25.31 7.96 4.18
N TYR A 348 24.08 8.42 3.95
CA TYR A 348 22.97 8.10 4.82
C TYR A 348 22.16 6.97 4.19
N LEU A 349 21.89 5.92 4.95
CA LEU A 349 21.14 4.76 4.49
C LEU A 349 19.82 4.71 5.25
N ASP A 350 18.72 4.80 4.52
CA ASP A 350 17.38 4.47 5.02
C ASP A 350 17.12 3.00 4.71
N ILE A 351 16.87 2.20 5.74
CA ILE A 351 16.80 0.74 5.65
C ILE A 351 15.41 0.30 6.05
N ARG A 352 14.73 -0.45 5.19
CA ARG A 352 13.46 -1.11 5.47
C ARG A 352 13.58 -2.62 5.35
N ILE A 353 13.08 -3.34 6.35
CA ILE A 353 13.06 -4.80 6.42
C ILE A 353 11.63 -5.29 6.59
N GLY A 354 11.26 -6.30 5.81
CA GLY A 354 9.88 -6.77 5.68
C GLY A 354 9.08 -5.89 4.71
N ALA A 355 7.79 -6.21 4.60
CA ALA A 355 6.85 -5.48 3.74
C ALA A 355 5.62 -5.07 4.58
N PRO A 356 5.28 -3.78 4.69
CA PRO A 356 4.16 -3.33 5.52
C PRO A 356 2.82 -3.88 5.00
N LEU A 357 1.84 -4.07 5.89
CA LEU A 357 0.47 -4.40 5.49
C LEU A 357 -0.25 -3.11 5.13
N ALA A 358 -1.12 -3.15 4.11
CA ALA A 358 -1.95 -2.01 3.72
C ALA A 358 -2.69 -1.36 4.90
N ALA A 359 -3.28 -2.13 5.81
CA ALA A 359 -4.02 -1.60 6.98
C ALA A 359 -3.14 -1.12 8.14
N THR A 360 -1.83 -1.04 7.94
CA THR A 360 -0.86 -0.69 8.98
C THR A 360 0.15 0.37 8.53
N LEU A 361 -0.03 0.89 7.32
CA LEU A 361 0.63 2.12 6.88
C LEU A 361 -0.04 3.30 7.58
N PRO A 362 0.70 4.37 7.88
CA PRO A 362 0.10 5.55 8.50
C PRO A 362 -1.03 6.06 7.59
N VAL A 363 -2.24 6.07 8.13
CA VAL A 363 -3.39 6.81 7.59
C VAL A 363 -3.28 8.24 8.06
#